data_AF-A0AAD7NGX3-F1
#
_entry.id   AF-A0AAD7NGX3-F1
#
_cell.length_a   1.000
_cell.length_b   1.000
_cell.length_c   1.000
_cell.angle_alpha   90.00
_cell.angle_beta   90.00
_cell.angle_gamma   90.00
#
_symmetry.space_group_name_H-M   'P 1'
#
loop_
_entity.id
_entity.type
_entity.pdbx_description
1 polymer ?
#
loop_
_entity_poly.entity_id
_entity_poly.type
_entity_poly.pdbx_seq_one_letter_code
_entity_poly.pdbx_strand_id
1 'polypeptide(L)'
;MLFYPIILPWPILLHALGLTTLGLRLLFAKPTAQAPEDVSPLGIATTALGLAYLATAYMPIASNQFLHASAPIRVVLAFLAGFKWFMTRDMGNRRVYTKRNVMLGVFLYDGLGGLLLGWYLGTLSGRVLEFR
;
A
#
# COMPACT_ATOMS: atom_id res chain seq x y z
N MET A 1 23.06 -8.48 -20.54
CA MET A 1 21.99 -7.92 -19.69
C MET A 1 20.71 -8.68 -20.02
N LEU A 2 20.20 -9.52 -19.11
CA LEU A 2 18.90 -10.16 -19.29
C LEU A 2 17.83 -9.08 -19.09
N PHE A 3 17.10 -8.76 -20.16
CA PHE A 3 15.92 -7.91 -20.08
C PHE A 3 14.78 -8.78 -19.52
N TYR A 4 14.47 -8.64 -18.23
CA TYR A 4 13.31 -9.30 -17.65
C TYR A 4 12.07 -8.47 -18.01
N PRO A 5 11.07 -9.04 -18.70
CA PRO A 5 9.84 -8.32 -18.97
C PRO A 5 9.15 -7.96 -17.65
N ILE A 6 8.52 -6.78 -17.60
CA ILE A 6 7.67 -6.41 -16.47
C ILE A 6 6.32 -7.10 -16.68
N ILE A 7 6.03 -8.11 -15.85
CA ILE A 7 4.85 -8.99 -15.97
C ILE A 7 3.75 -8.60 -14.97
N LEU A 8 3.89 -7.47 -14.27
CA LEU A 8 2.86 -6.95 -13.39
C LEU A 8 1.64 -6.45 -14.18
N PRO A 9 0.41 -6.69 -13.69
CA PRO A 9 -0.78 -6.02 -14.20
C PRO A 9 -0.58 -4.50 -14.10
N TRP A 10 -0.92 -3.77 -15.17
CA TRP A 10 -0.71 -2.33 -15.24
C TRP A 10 -1.25 -1.54 -14.03
N PRO A 11 -2.40 -1.88 -13.38
CA PRO A 11 -2.86 -1.15 -12.21
C PRO A 11 -1.92 -1.30 -11.01
N ILE A 12 -1.32 -2.48 -10.86
CA ILE A 12 -0.39 -2.78 -9.78
C ILE A 12 0.97 -2.15 -10.03
N LEU A 13 1.40 -2.11 -11.30
CA LEU A 13 2.60 -1.38 -11.67
C LEU A 13 2.47 0.11 -11.35
N LEU A 14 1.35 0.75 -11.73
CA LEU A 14 1.10 2.15 -11.38
C LEU A 14 1.05 2.37 -9.87
N HIS A 15 0.42 1.47 -9.12
CA HIS A 15 0.39 1.51 -7.66
C HIS A 15 1.80 1.41 -7.07
N ALA A 16 2.63 0.49 -7.55
CA ALA A 16 4.02 0.30 -7.09
C ALA A 16 4.89 1.53 -7.36
N LEU A 17 4.78 2.13 -8.55
CA LEU A 17 5.46 3.38 -8.91
C LEU A 17 4.99 4.55 -8.04
N GLY A 18 3.67 4.62 -7.77
CA GLY A 18 3.06 5.61 -6.89
C GLY A 18 3.58 5.48 -5.46
N LEU A 19 3.59 4.28 -4.89
CA LEU A 19 4.14 4.02 -3.55
C LEU A 19 5.62 4.36 -3.46
N THR A 20 6.42 3.98 -4.46
CA THR A 20 7.85 4.30 -4.47
C THR A 20 8.07 5.80 -4.49
N THR A 21 7.39 6.52 -5.39
CA THR A 21 7.48 7.99 -5.49
C THR A 21 7.00 8.68 -4.20
N LEU A 22 5.87 8.22 -3.64
CA LEU A 22 5.33 8.76 -2.39
C LEU A 22 6.29 8.50 -1.22
N GLY A 23 6.82 7.28 -1.11
CA GLY A 23 7.75 6.90 -0.06
C GLY A 23 9.03 7.72 -0.10
N LEU A 24 9.61 7.93 -1.29
CA LEU A 24 10.78 8.79 -1.45
C LEU A 24 10.45 10.24 -1.08
N ARG A 25 9.30 10.75 -1.49
CA ARG A 25 8.85 12.11 -1.12
C ARG A 25 8.72 12.27 0.40
N LEU A 26 8.17 11.27 1.10
CA LEU A 26 8.04 11.27 2.56
C LEU A 26 9.39 11.12 3.26
N LEU A 27 10.27 10.25 2.75
CA LEU A 27 11.61 10.02 3.29
C LEU A 27 12.46 11.29 3.28
N PHE A 28 12.34 12.10 2.22
CA PHE A 28 13.09 13.35 2.08
C PHE A 28 12.28 14.59 2.49
N ALA A 29 11.08 14.42 3.05
CA ALA A 29 10.28 15.54 3.53
C ALA A 29 10.92 16.13 4.80
N LYS A 30 11.15 17.44 4.80
CA LYS A 30 11.62 18.15 6.00
C LYS A 30 10.46 18.43 6.93
N PRO A 31 10.62 18.25 8.26
CA PRO A 31 9.64 18.71 9.23
C PRO A 31 9.36 20.22 9.05
N THR A 32 8.10 20.60 9.17
CA THR A 32 7.64 22.01 9.06
C THR A 32 6.95 22.42 10.34
N ALA A 33 6.76 23.73 10.57
CA ALA A 33 6.02 24.22 11.74
C ALA A 33 4.58 23.67 11.81
N GLN A 34 3.99 23.36 10.64
CA GLN A 34 2.65 22.80 10.50
C GLN A 34 2.61 21.27 10.67
N ALA A 35 3.72 20.58 10.35
CA ALA A 35 3.90 19.13 10.51
C ALA A 35 5.28 18.85 11.14
N PRO A 36 5.39 18.93 12.48
CA PRO A 36 6.67 18.82 13.18
C PRO A 36 7.13 17.36 13.37
N GLU A 37 6.27 16.38 13.11
CA GLU A 37 6.59 14.96 13.27
C GLU A 37 7.49 14.48 12.13
N ASP A 38 8.51 13.72 12.48
CA ASP A 38 9.36 13.04 11.49
C ASP A 38 8.58 11.89 10.84
N VAL A 39 8.41 11.98 9.52
CA VAL A 39 7.71 10.99 8.69
C VAL A 39 8.69 10.08 7.94
N SER A 40 10.00 10.21 8.19
CA SER A 40 11.04 9.41 7.53
C SER A 40 10.81 7.90 7.68
N PRO A 41 10.44 7.35 8.87
CA PRO A 41 10.17 5.92 9.00
C PRO A 41 9.00 5.45 8.13
N LEU A 42 7.95 6.27 7.99
CA LEU A 42 6.84 6.00 7.08
C LEU A 42 7.31 6.04 5.62
N GLY A 43 8.18 6.98 5.27
CA GLY A 43 8.82 7.06 3.95
C GLY A 43 9.64 5.82 3.61
N ILE A 44 10.44 5.31 4.54
CA ILE A 44 11.19 4.05 4.39
C ILE A 44 10.23 2.90 4.13
N ALA A 45 9.20 2.71 4.98
CA ALA A 45 8.25 1.62 4.84
C ALA A 45 7.48 1.68 3.51
N THR A 46 7.03 2.87 3.11
CA THR A 46 6.28 3.08 1.86
C THR A 46 7.15 2.83 0.63
N THR A 47 8.42 3.26 0.67
CA THR A 47 9.39 3.00 -0.40
C THR A 47 9.69 1.51 -0.50
N ALA A 48 9.92 0.84 0.63
CA ALA A 48 10.19 -0.59 0.67
C ALA A 48 9.03 -1.41 0.09
N LEU A 49 7.78 -1.04 0.38
CA LEU A 49 6.60 -1.67 -0.21
C LEU A 49 6.54 -1.50 -1.73
N GLY A 50 6.74 -0.27 -2.24
CA GLY A 50 6.77 -0.01 -3.68
C GLY A 50 7.88 -0.77 -4.39
N LEU A 51 9.08 -0.77 -3.82
CA LEU A 51 10.23 -1.51 -4.34
C LEU A 51 10.02 -3.02 -4.29
N ALA A 52 9.33 -3.58 -3.29
CA ALA A 52 9.04 -5.01 -3.24
C ALA A 52 8.14 -5.46 -4.40
N TYR A 53 7.14 -4.64 -4.79
CA TYR A 53 6.36 -4.90 -6.01
C TYR A 53 7.24 -4.83 -7.25
N LEU A 54 8.06 -3.78 -7.41
CA LEU A 54 8.93 -3.63 -8.57
C LEU A 54 10.00 -4.73 -8.67
N ALA A 55 10.56 -5.14 -7.54
CA ALA A 55 11.54 -6.21 -7.45
C ALA A 55 10.95 -7.56 -7.84
N THR A 56 9.65 -7.77 -7.62
CA THR A 56 8.94 -9.01 -8.01
C THR A 56 8.24 -8.89 -9.37
N ALA A 57 8.42 -7.78 -10.09
CA ALA A 57 7.76 -7.50 -11.37
C ALA A 57 8.13 -8.47 -12.49
N TYR A 58 9.30 -9.10 -12.40
CA TYR A 58 9.76 -10.09 -13.38
C TYR A 58 9.01 -11.42 -13.27
N MET A 59 8.33 -11.67 -12.14
CA MET A 59 7.75 -12.97 -11.84
C MET A 59 6.31 -13.07 -12.36
N PRO A 60 5.94 -14.16 -13.05
CA PRO A 60 4.57 -14.35 -13.52
C PRO A 60 3.55 -14.28 -12.37
N ILE A 61 2.38 -13.71 -12.65
CA ILE A 61 1.30 -13.51 -11.67
C ILE A 61 0.91 -14.80 -10.94
N ALA A 62 0.93 -15.94 -11.65
CA ALA A 62 0.57 -17.24 -11.09
C ALA A 62 1.52 -17.70 -9.97
N SER A 63 2.80 -17.35 -10.05
CA SER A 63 3.82 -17.75 -9.07
C SER A 63 4.19 -16.64 -8.09
N ASN A 64 3.76 -15.39 -8.33
CA ASN A 64 4.12 -14.22 -7.53
C ASN A 64 3.47 -14.21 -6.12
N GLN A 65 4.09 -14.94 -5.18
CA GLN A 65 3.60 -15.07 -3.82
C GLN A 65 3.49 -13.72 -3.08
N PHE A 66 4.36 -12.76 -3.36
CA PHE A 66 4.25 -11.42 -2.77
C PHE A 66 2.97 -10.73 -3.24
N LEU A 67 2.67 -10.80 -4.54
CA LEU A 67 1.44 -10.23 -5.12
C LEU A 67 0.19 -10.86 -4.47
N HIS A 68 0.13 -12.20 -4.40
CA HIS A 68 -0.99 -12.91 -3.78
C HIS A 68 -1.15 -12.58 -2.30
N ALA A 69 -0.07 -12.59 -1.52
CA ALA A 69 -0.10 -12.25 -0.10
C ALA A 69 -0.53 -10.79 0.14
N SER A 70 -0.13 -9.88 -0.75
CA SER A 70 -0.42 -8.46 -0.58
C SER A 70 -1.91 -8.12 -0.66
N ALA A 71 -2.71 -8.87 -1.42
CA ALA A 71 -4.15 -8.60 -1.57
C ALA A 71 -4.92 -8.66 -0.24
N PRO A 72 -4.93 -9.78 0.51
CA PRO A 72 -5.62 -9.85 1.81
C PRO A 72 -4.97 -8.94 2.87
N ILE A 73 -3.64 -8.77 2.86
CA ILE A 73 -2.95 -7.88 3.81
C ILE A 73 -3.46 -6.45 3.65
N ARG A 74 -3.59 -5.95 2.41
CA ARG A 74 -4.10 -4.59 2.15
C ARG A 74 -5.54 -4.42 2.62
N VAL A 75 -6.39 -5.43 2.44
CA VAL A 75 -7.77 -5.40 2.95
C VAL A 75 -7.80 -5.34 4.48
N VAL A 76 -6.97 -6.13 5.17
CA VAL A 76 -6.86 -6.10 6.64
C VAL A 76 -6.35 -4.75 7.13
N LEU A 77 -5.29 -4.22 6.53
CA LEU A 77 -4.73 -2.92 6.89
C LEU A 77 -5.72 -1.79 6.65
N ALA A 78 -6.48 -1.85 5.54
CA ALA A 78 -7.56 -0.92 5.28
C ALA A 78 -8.61 -0.99 6.39
N PHE A 79 -9.06 -2.19 6.76
CA PHE A 79 -10.03 -2.38 7.83
C PHE A 79 -9.52 -1.80 9.17
N LEU A 80 -8.27 -2.06 9.54
CA LEU A 80 -7.65 -1.49 10.75
C LEU A 80 -7.58 0.04 10.68
N ALA A 81 -7.25 0.61 9.52
CA ALA A 81 -7.24 2.06 9.31
C ALA A 81 -8.66 2.66 9.45
N GLY A 82 -9.66 2.01 8.86
CA GLY A 82 -11.07 2.40 8.97
C GLY A 82 -11.61 2.29 10.40
N PHE A 83 -11.23 1.24 11.13
CA PHE A 83 -11.59 1.05 12.52
C PHE A 83 -10.97 2.12 13.42
N LYS A 84 -9.68 2.42 13.25
CA LYS A 84 -8.99 3.50 13.97
C LYS A 84 -9.61 4.87 13.66
N TRP A 85 -9.94 5.12 12.39
CA TRP A 85 -10.66 6.32 11.97
C TRP A 85 -12.02 6.45 12.67
N PHE A 86 -12.76 5.35 12.77
CA PHE A 86 -14.07 5.30 13.42
C PHE A 86 -13.96 5.57 14.92
N MET A 87 -12.98 4.97 15.62
CA MET A 87 -12.78 5.17 17.06
C MET A 87 -12.32 6.58 17.43
N THR A 88 -11.64 7.28 16.53
CA THR A 88 -11.12 8.64 16.77
C THR A 88 -12.08 9.75 16.32
N ARG A 89 -13.33 9.40 16.00
CA ARG A 89 -14.35 10.30 15.44
C ARG A 89 -14.76 11.46 16.36
N ASP A 90 -14.58 11.32 17.67
CA ASP A 90 -15.13 12.25 18.69
C ASP A 90 -14.11 13.27 19.27
N MET A 91 -12.88 13.33 18.74
CA MET A 91 -11.90 14.29 19.23
C MET A 91 -11.97 15.60 18.44
N GLY A 92 -12.47 16.67 19.08
CA GLY A 92 -12.65 18.03 18.54
C GLY A 92 -11.37 18.80 18.14
N ASN A 93 -10.25 18.12 17.89
CA ASN A 93 -8.96 18.75 17.66
C ASN A 93 -8.62 18.85 16.15
N ARG A 94 -8.46 20.06 15.61
CA ARG A 94 -8.24 20.33 14.16
C ARG A 94 -7.03 19.61 13.55
N ARG A 95 -5.98 19.32 14.32
CA ARG A 95 -4.82 18.50 13.86
C ARG A 95 -5.17 17.03 13.64
N VAL A 96 -6.14 16.51 14.41
CA VAL A 96 -6.65 15.15 14.24
C VAL A 96 -7.40 15.04 12.92
N TYR A 97 -8.13 16.06 12.50
CA TYR A 97 -8.89 16.07 11.23
C TYR A 97 -8.01 15.87 9.99
N THR A 98 -6.83 16.50 9.91
CA THR A 98 -5.93 16.33 8.76
C THR A 98 -5.37 14.90 8.68
N LYS A 99 -4.95 14.32 9.83
CA LYS A 99 -4.53 12.91 9.91
C LYS A 99 -5.69 11.93 9.66
N ARG A 100 -6.91 12.33 10.01
CA ARG A 100 -8.14 11.56 9.83
C ARG A 100 -8.50 11.37 8.35
N ASN A 101 -8.35 12.40 7.53
CA ASN A 101 -8.59 12.28 6.08
C ASN A 101 -7.58 11.34 5.40
N VAL A 102 -6.34 11.30 5.89
CA VAL A 102 -5.32 10.35 5.41
C VAL A 102 -5.72 8.91 5.76
N MET A 103 -6.20 8.64 6.97
CA MET A 103 -6.66 7.30 7.36
C MET A 103 -7.86 6.82 6.54
N LEU A 104 -8.81 7.72 6.27
CA LEU A 104 -9.94 7.43 5.37
C LEU A 104 -9.44 7.16 3.94
N GLY A 105 -8.47 7.94 3.47
CA GLY A 105 -7.83 7.73 2.18
C GLY A 105 -7.15 6.37 2.06
N VAL A 106 -6.39 5.95 3.09
CA VAL A 106 -5.78 4.61 3.15
C VAL A 106 -6.83 3.51 3.19
N PHE A 107 -7.88 3.65 4.01
CA PHE A 107 -8.99 2.69 4.05
C PHE A 107 -9.61 2.49 2.66
N LEU A 108 -9.92 3.58 1.97
CA LEU A 108 -10.54 3.50 0.64
C LEU A 108 -9.55 2.98 -0.41
N TYR A 109 -8.33 3.52 -0.44
CA TYR A 109 -7.34 3.18 -1.47
C TYR A 109 -6.81 1.76 -1.34
N ASP A 110 -6.40 1.34 -0.14
CA ASP A 110 -5.91 -0.02 0.09
C ASP A 110 -7.02 -1.04 0.20
N GLY A 111 -8.20 -0.64 0.70
CA GLY A 111 -9.37 -1.51 0.70
C GLY A 111 -9.81 -1.83 -0.72
N LEU A 112 -10.08 -0.80 -1.53
CA LEU A 112 -10.46 -0.99 -2.93
C LEU A 112 -9.33 -1.63 -3.74
N GLY A 113 -8.07 -1.20 -3.55
CA GLY A 113 -6.93 -1.76 -4.24
C GLY A 113 -6.68 -3.23 -3.91
N GLY A 114 -6.81 -3.63 -2.64
CA GLY A 114 -6.69 -5.01 -2.20
C GLY A 114 -7.83 -5.89 -2.71
N LEU A 115 -9.07 -5.40 -2.68
CA LEU A 115 -10.23 -6.10 -3.23
C LEU A 115 -10.17 -6.25 -4.75
N LEU A 116 -9.80 -5.19 -5.48
CA LEU A 116 -9.62 -5.23 -6.93
C LEU A 116 -8.51 -6.19 -7.33
N LEU A 117 -7.39 -6.19 -6.60
CA LEU A 117 -6.32 -7.16 -6.83
C LEU A 117 -6.81 -8.59 -6.55
N GLY A 118 -7.50 -8.81 -5.42
CA GLY A 118 -8.06 -10.14 -5.12
C GLY A 118 -9.08 -10.61 -6.16
N TRP A 119 -9.90 -9.70 -6.69
CA TRP A 119 -10.82 -9.98 -7.79
C TRP A 119 -10.06 -10.32 -9.08
N TYR A 120 -9.02 -9.56 -9.42
CA TYR A 120 -8.17 -9.82 -10.58
C TYR A 120 -7.42 -11.17 -10.47
N LEU A 121 -7.00 -11.55 -9.27
CA LEU A 121 -6.36 -12.85 -8.99
C LEU A 121 -7.36 -14.00 -8.87
N GLY A 122 -8.67 -13.72 -8.75
CA GLY A 122 -9.70 -14.71 -8.47
C GLY A 122 -9.62 -15.33 -7.06
N THR A 123 -8.83 -14.74 -6.15
CA THR A 123 -8.60 -15.27 -4.80
C THR A 123 -8.16 -14.19 -3.81
N LEU A 124 -8.57 -14.34 -2.55
CA LEU A 124 -8.06 -13.61 -1.39
C LEU A 124 -7.36 -14.53 -0.38
N SER A 125 -6.98 -15.75 -0.78
CA SER A 125 -6.31 -16.72 0.11
C SER A 125 -4.92 -16.29 0.56
N GLY A 126 -4.30 -15.33 -0.14
CA GLY A 126 -2.92 -14.93 0.10
C GLY A 126 -1.88 -15.93 -0.40
N ARG A 127 -2.31 -16.97 -1.15
CA ARG A 127 -1.45 -18.06 -1.62
C ARG A 127 -1.58 -18.22 -3.13
N VAL A 128 -0.45 -18.50 -3.79
CA VAL A 128 -0.43 -18.97 -5.18
C VAL A 128 -1.15 -20.31 -5.31
N LEU A 129 -1.59 -20.63 -6.54
CA LEU A 129 -2.38 -21.83 -6.83
C LEU A 129 -1.70 -23.13 -6.39
N GLU A 130 -0.37 -23.21 -6.49
CA GLU A 130 0.41 -24.41 -6.14
C GLU A 130 0.37 -24.76 -4.64
N PHE A 131 0.08 -23.79 -3.77
CA PHE A 131 0.05 -23.98 -2.31
C PHE A 131 -1.34 -23.75 -1.70
N ARG A 132 -2.38 -23.76 -2.54
CA ARG A 132 -3.76 -23.57 -2.14
C ARG A 132 -4.44 -24.86 -1.71
#